data_AF-A0A955HTL6-F1
#
_entry.id   AF-A0A955HTL6-F1
#
_cell.length_a   1.000
_cell.length_b   1.000
_cell.length_c   1.000
_cell.angle_alpha   90.00
_cell.angle_beta   90.00
_cell.angle_gamma   90.00
#
_symmetry.space_group_name_H-M   'P 1'
#
loop_
_entity.id
_entity.type
_entity.pdbx_description
1 polymer ?
#
loop_
_entity_poly.entity_id
_entity_poly.type
_entity_poly.pdbx_seq_one_letter_code
_entity_poly.pdbx_strand_id
1 'polypeptide(L)' 'MSDTATFKATIPPIQSGIKTGGDGMRVQFDIPESDMSEAIKLVLMRGKLLEITVKSVEISKSKVNY' A
#
# COMPACT_ATOMS: atom_id res chain seq x y z
N MET A 1 15.15 8.09 -15.57
CA MET A 1 14.47 8.61 -14.37
C MET A 1 13.93 7.42 -13.60
N SER A 2 14.14 7.36 -12.29
CA SER A 2 13.52 6.33 -11.45
C SER A 2 12.06 6.71 -11.27
N ASP A 3 11.14 5.92 -11.82
CA ASP A 3 9.72 6.10 -11.54
C ASP A 3 9.48 5.72 -10.09
N THR A 4 9.25 6.69 -9.21
CA THR A 4 8.92 6.47 -7.79
C THR A 4 7.43 6.72 -7.57
N ALA A 5 6.79 5.83 -6.79
CA ALA A 5 5.44 6.01 -6.27
C ALA A 5 5.50 6.09 -4.74
N THR A 6 4.85 7.08 -4.12
CA THR A 6 4.86 7.23 -2.65
C THR A 6 3.51 7.66 -2.09
N PHE A 7 2.78 6.73 -1.50
CA PHE A 7 1.42 6.93 -0.96
C PHE A 7 1.27 6.25 0.40
N LYS A 8 0.25 6.65 1.18
CA LYS A 8 -0.14 5.98 2.41
C LYS A 8 -1.00 4.77 2.09
N ALA A 9 -0.94 3.76 2.93
CA ALA A 9 -1.77 2.57 2.80
C ALA A 9 -2.01 1.89 4.15
N THR A 10 -3.06 1.08 4.23
CA THR A 10 -3.33 0.17 5.35
C THR A 10 -3.49 -1.26 4.85
N ILE A 11 -3.17 -2.25 5.66
CA ILE A 11 -3.52 -3.63 5.34
C ILE A 11 -5.01 -3.82 5.69
N PRO A 12 -5.86 -4.30 4.76
CA PRO A 12 -7.28 -4.46 5.03
C PRO A 12 -7.48 -5.44 6.19
N PRO A 13 -8.44 -5.20 7.10
CA PRO A 13 -8.69 -6.03 8.28
C PRO A 13 -9.50 -7.30 7.90
N ILE A 14 -9.06 -8.00 6.87
CA ILE A 14 -9.66 -9.24 6.35
C ILE A 14 -8.61 -10.35 6.35
N GLN A 15 -9.02 -11.60 6.47
CA GLN A 15 -8.10 -12.75 6.46
C GLN A 15 -7.22 -12.78 5.19
N SER A 16 -7.73 -12.29 4.07
CA SER A 16 -6.99 -12.22 2.81
C SER A 16 -6.03 -11.04 2.67
N GLY A 17 -5.98 -10.13 3.65
CA GLY A 17 -5.11 -8.96 3.65
C GLY A 17 -3.63 -9.34 3.74
N ILE A 18 -3.33 -10.41 4.46
CA ILE A 18 -2.03 -11.08 4.46
C ILE A 18 -2.27 -12.57 4.27
N LYS A 19 -1.67 -13.15 3.23
CA LYS A 19 -1.71 -14.60 2.97
C LYS A 19 -0.30 -15.15 2.94
N THR A 20 -0.06 -16.24 3.65
CA THR A 20 1.20 -16.98 3.63
C THR A 20 0.99 -18.36 2.99
N GLY A 21 2.03 -18.91 2.39
CA GLY A 21 2.02 -20.24 1.76
C GLY A 21 3.43 -20.73 1.45
N GLY A 22 3.54 -21.90 0.81
CA GLY A 22 4.85 -22.50 0.47
C GLY A 22 5.72 -21.60 -0.43
N ASP A 23 5.09 -20.78 -1.27
CA ASP A 23 5.76 -19.87 -2.21
C ASP A 23 5.96 -18.45 -1.62
N GLY A 24 5.82 -18.29 -0.31
CA GLY A 24 6.04 -17.02 0.39
C GLY A 24 4.75 -16.33 0.83
N MET A 25 4.68 -15.00 0.66
CA MET A 25 3.63 -14.16 1.24
C MET A 25 3.06 -13.17 0.22
N ARG A 26 1.76 -12.91 0.32
CA ARG A 26 1.06 -11.86 -0.43
C ARG A 26 0.38 -10.91 0.54
N VAL A 27 0.52 -9.61 0.29
CA VAL A 27 -0.09 -8.54 1.10
C VAL A 27 -0.97 -7.68 0.20
N GLN A 28 -2.17 -7.35 0.67
CA GLN A 28 -3.06 -6.37 0.06
C GLN A 28 -2.98 -5.06 0.84
N PHE A 29 -3.14 -3.95 0.13
CA PHE A 29 -3.07 -2.61 0.70
C PHE A 29 -4.26 -1.79 0.24
N ASP A 30 -4.99 -1.21 1.18
CA ASP A 30 -6.00 -0.19 0.93
C ASP A 30 -5.30 1.16 0.87
N ILE A 31 -5.53 1.90 -0.21
CA ILE A 31 -4.96 3.23 -0.44
C ILE A 31 -6.10 4.23 -0.32
N PRO A 32 -5.98 5.30 0.49
CA PRO A 32 -7.00 6.33 0.57
C PRO A 32 -7.13 7.06 -0.76
N GLU A 33 -8.34 7.52 -1.09
CA GLU A 33 -8.62 8.20 -2.36
C GLU A 33 -7.73 9.43 -2.59
N SER A 34 -7.31 10.12 -1.51
CA SER A 34 -6.39 11.26 -1.56
C SER A 34 -5.05 10.95 -2.23
N ASP A 35 -4.62 9.68 -2.21
CA ASP A 35 -3.33 9.25 -2.72
C ASP A 35 -3.47 8.41 -4.01
N MET A 36 -4.68 8.32 -4.58
CA MET A 36 -4.96 7.50 -5.77
C MET A 36 -4.15 7.94 -6.99
N SER A 37 -3.93 9.24 -7.17
CA SER A 37 -3.14 9.82 -8.26
C SER A 37 -1.67 9.38 -8.22
N GLU A 38 -1.16 9.09 -7.03
CA GLU A 38 0.19 8.61 -6.83
C GLU A 38 0.25 7.08 -6.98
N ALA A 39 -0.75 6.38 -6.45
CA ALA A 39 -0.88 4.94 -6.55
C ALA A 39 -1.04 4.43 -7.99
N ILE A 40 -1.68 5.20 -8.88
CA ILE A 40 -1.87 4.81 -10.28
C ILE A 40 -0.54 4.58 -11.02
N LYS A 41 0.57 5.18 -10.56
CA LYS A 41 1.91 4.96 -11.12
C LYS A 41 2.32 3.49 -11.04
N LEU A 42 1.80 2.73 -10.08
CA LEU A 42 2.04 1.28 -9.98
C LEU A 42 1.56 0.50 -11.21
N VAL A 43 0.55 1.00 -11.93
CA VAL A 43 0.09 0.37 -13.18
C VAL A 43 1.20 0.35 -14.23
N LEU A 44 2.01 1.41 -14.29
CA LEU A 44 3.15 1.53 -15.21
C LEU A 44 4.37 0.70 -14.77
N MET A 45 4.36 0.22 -13.52
CA MET A 45 5.44 -0.57 -12.93
C MET A 45 5.21 -2.09 -13.01
N ARG A 46 4.06 -2.53 -13.56
CA ARG A 46 3.74 -3.97 -13.73
C ARG A 46 4.86 -4.71 -14.48
N GLY A 47 5.19 -5.91 -14.01
CA GLY A 47 6.23 -6.76 -14.61
C GLY A 47 7.67 -6.35 -14.29
N LYS A 48 7.89 -5.29 -13.51
CA LYS A 48 9.21 -4.88 -13.04
C LYS A 48 9.47 -5.43 -11.64
N LEU A 49 10.74 -5.69 -11.32
CA LEU A 49 11.17 -5.93 -9.94
C LEU A 49 11.10 -4.61 -9.17
N LEU A 50 10.39 -4.59 -8.04
CA LEU A 50 10.18 -3.39 -7.23
C LEU A 50 10.95 -3.52 -5.92
N GLU A 51 11.64 -2.45 -5.54
CA GLU A 51 12.15 -2.26 -4.19
C GLU A 51 11.08 -1.52 -3.38
N ILE A 52 10.65 -2.10 -2.26
CA ILE A 52 9.57 -1.55 -1.42
C ILE A 52 10.13 -1.19 -0.05
N THR A 53 9.98 0.08 0.34
CA THR A 53 10.28 0.55 1.70
C THR A 53 8.99 0.79 2.47
N VAL A 54 8.75 0.04 3.54
CA VAL A 54 7.60 0.22 4.43
C VAL A 54 8.06 0.89 5.72
N LYS A 55 7.34 1.94 6.15
CA LYS A 55 7.58 2.64 7.43
C LYS A 55 6.27 2.74 8.20
N SER A 56 6.28 2.35 9.47
CA SER A 56 5.14 2.59 10.36
C SER A 56 5.06 4.08 10.69
N VAL A 57 3.88 4.67 10.57
CA VAL A 57 3.61 6.06 10.95
C VAL A 57 2.52 6.10 12.02
N GLU A 58 2.66 6.97 13.01
CA GLU A 58 1.60 7.20 13.98
C GLU A 58 0.49 8.04 13.34
N ILE A 59 -0.74 7.54 13.35
CA ILE A 59 -1.91 8.33 12.92
C ILE A 59 -2.42 9.07 14.16
N SER A 60 -2.25 10.39 14.20
CA SER A 60 -2.84 11.22 15.27
C SER A 60 -4.36 11.12 15.20
N LYS A 61 -5.00 10.61 16.25
CA LYS A 61 -6.46 10.58 16.39
C LYS A 61 -7.00 12.01 16.50
N SER A 62 -7.32 12.66 15.40
CA SER A 62 -7.93 13.99 15.43
C SER A 62 -9.04 14.10 14.38
N LYS A 63 -10.27 14.06 14.90
CA LYS A 63 -11.57 14.37 14.28
C LYS A 63 -12.20 13.30 13.37
N VAL A 64 -12.83 12.33 14.02
CA VAL A 64 -14.05 11.67 13.50
C VAL A 64 -15.24 12.47 14.06
N ASN A 65 -15.92 13.23 13.20
CA ASN A 65 -17.32 13.58 13.43
C ASN A 65 -18.11 12.73 12.44
N TYR A 66 -19.06 11.95 12.96
CA TYR A 66 -20.00 11.12 12.21
C TYR A 66 -20.90 11.98 11.31
#